data_AF-A0A7X0D079-F1
#
_entry.id   AF-A0A7X0D079-F1
#
_cell.length_a   1.000
_cell.length_b   1.000
_cell.length_c   1.000
_cell.angle_alpha   90.00
_cell.angle_beta   90.00
_cell.angle_gamma   90.00
#
_symmetry.space_group_name_H-M   'P 1'
#
loop_
_entity.id
_entity.type
_entity.pdbx_description
1 polymer ?
#
loop_
_entity_poly.entity_id
_entity_poly.type
_entity_poly.pdbx_seq_one_letter_code
_entity_poly.pdbx_strand_id
1 'polypeptide(L)' 'MTLQTLPGKILDNAHHTLLLMQEGTAFHAVCVVNDSRIGNVRSKLCLIEKIASRKLDHGEVAFDGRVWITSSDLPRPGH' A
#
# COMPACT_ATOMS: atom_id res chain seq x y z
N MET A 1 5.23 -6.74 -12.42
CA MET A 1 5.89 -6.24 -11.21
C MET A 1 5.25 -6.92 -10.00
N THR A 2 6.01 -7.35 -8.99
CA THR A 2 5.45 -7.97 -7.76
C THR A 2 6.11 -7.32 -6.54
N LEU A 3 5.41 -6.38 -5.92
CA LEU A 3 5.84 -5.82 -4.64
C LEU A 3 5.46 -6.72 -3.48
N GLN A 4 6.42 -6.93 -2.58
CA GLN A 4 6.20 -7.67 -1.34
C GLN A 4 6.56 -6.78 -0.15
N THR A 5 5.70 -6.80 0.86
CA THR A 5 5.93 -6.08 2.12
C THR A 5 7.05 -6.76 2.88
N LEU A 6 8.04 -5.97 3.33
CA LEU A 6 9.10 -6.49 4.16
C LEU A 6 8.57 -6.76 5.58
N PRO A 7 8.64 -8.02 6.07
CA PRO A 7 8.20 -8.34 7.42
C PRO A 7 9.02 -7.54 8.44
N GLY A 8 8.33 -6.87 9.37
CA GLY A 8 8.96 -6.01 10.38
C GLY A 8 9.25 -4.57 9.93
N LYS A 9 8.93 -4.19 8.68
CA LYS A 9 9.02 -2.81 8.18
C LYS A 9 7.62 -2.20 7.93
N ILE A 10 6.74 -2.46 8.88
CA ILE A 10 5.38 -1.90 8.95
C ILE A 10 5.38 -0.90 10.10
N LEU A 11 5.11 0.37 9.80
CA LEU A 11 5.05 1.43 10.78
C LEU A 11 3.63 2.01 10.80
N ASP A 12 2.93 1.80 11.90
CA ASP A 12 1.59 2.33 12.11
C ASP A 12 1.68 3.75 12.70
N ASN A 13 1.15 4.76 11.99
CA ASN A 13 1.02 6.14 12.48
C ASN A 13 -0.45 6.46 12.79
N ALA A 14 -0.73 7.63 13.38
CA ALA A 14 -2.10 8.06 13.70
C ALA A 14 -3.00 8.21 12.46
N HIS A 15 -2.43 8.57 11.30
CA HIS A 15 -3.20 8.87 10.08
C HIS A 15 -3.02 7.86 8.94
N HIS A 16 -1.94 7.08 8.95
CA HIS A 16 -1.62 6.12 7.90
C HIS A 16 -0.68 5.03 8.43
N THR A 17 -0.68 3.88 7.80
CA THR A 17 0.34 2.84 7.97
C THR A 17 1.34 2.92 6.82
N LEU A 18 2.61 3.05 7.15
CA LEU A 18 3.71 3.00 6.19
C LEU A 18 4.20 1.56 6.06
N LEU A 19 4.33 1.10 4.82
CA LEU A 19 4.84 -0.21 4.44
C LEU A 19 6.07 -0.01 3.58
N LEU A 20 7.19 -0.60 3.96
CA LEU A 20 8.33 -0.73 3.07
C LEU A 20 8.15 -2.01 2.26
N MET A 21 8.04 -1.86 0.95
CA MET A 21 7.92 -2.97 0.01
C MET A 21 9.17 -3.09 -0.86
N GLN A 22 9.45 -4.31 -1.30
CA GLN A 22 10.58 -4.61 -2.18
C GLN A 22 10.08 -5.17 -3.50
N GLU A 23 10.68 -4.71 -4.59
CA GLU A 23 10.60 -5.31 -5.92
C GLU A 23 12.02 -5.59 -6.41
N GLY A 24 12.43 -6.86 -6.46
CA GLY A 24 13.80 -7.20 -6.86
C GLY A 24 14.83 -6.50 -5.98
N THR A 25 15.59 -5.56 -6.54
CA THR A 25 16.57 -4.73 -5.80
C THR A 25 16.05 -3.35 -5.40
N ALA A 26 14.86 -2.96 -5.87
CA ALA A 26 14.25 -1.67 -5.58
C ALA A 26 13.41 -1.72 -4.30
N PHE A 27 13.44 -0.62 -3.54
CA PHE A 27 12.62 -0.43 -2.35
C PHE A 27 11.62 0.69 -2.58
N HIS A 28 10.37 0.44 -2.21
CA HIS A 28 9.27 1.37 -2.38
C HIS A 28 8.56 1.62 -1.06
N ALA A 29 8.33 2.89 -0.76
CA ALA A 29 7.54 3.31 0.39
C ALA A 29 6.07 3.42 -0.03
N VAL A 30 5.22 2.67 0.67
CA VAL A 30 3.77 2.64 0.43
C VAL A 30 3.05 3.13 1.68
N CYS A 31 2.27 4.18 1.54
CA CYS A 31 1.43 4.77 2.60
C CYS A 31 -0.01 4.30 2.42
N VAL A 32 -0.56 3.63 3.42
CA VAL A 32 -1.97 3.22 3.45
C VAL A 32 -2.70 4.12 4.43
N VAL A 33 -3.70 4.89 3.98
CA VAL A 33 -4.48 5.76 4.87
C VAL A 33 -5.22 4.92 5.91
N ASN A 34 -5.21 5.35 7.18
CA ASN A 34 -5.96 4.70 8.23
C ASN A 34 -7.43 5.11 8.15
N ASP A 35 -8.13 4.57 7.16
CA ASP A 35 -9.56 4.73 6.98
C ASP A 35 -10.30 3.50 7.55
N SER A 36 -11.42 3.74 8.22
CA SER A 36 -12.36 2.70 8.65
C SER A 36 -12.74 1.69 7.56
N ARG A 37 -12.78 2.13 6.28
CA ARG A 37 -13.05 1.29 5.10
C ARG A 37 -11.89 0.37 4.75
N ILE A 38 -10.66 0.81 4.99
CA ILE A 38 -9.46 -0.02 4.84
C ILE A 38 -9.40 -1.03 6.00
N GLY A 39 -9.68 -0.59 7.22
CA GLY A 39 -9.62 -1.44 8.40
C GLY A 39 -8.19 -1.91 8.68
N ASN A 40 -8.01 -3.15 9.12
CA ASN A 40 -6.70 -3.67 9.48
C ASN A 40 -5.80 -3.93 8.25
N VAL A 41 -4.78 -3.09 8.07
CA VAL A 41 -3.79 -3.17 6.98
C VAL A 41 -3.01 -4.49 7.02
N ARG A 42 -2.60 -4.95 8.21
CA ARG A 42 -1.81 -6.19 8.37
C ARG A 42 -2.59 -7.43 7.92
N SER A 43 -3.90 -7.46 8.15
CA SER A 43 -4.77 -8.54 7.69
C SER A 43 -5.02 -8.52 6.18
N LYS A 44 -4.71 -7.40 5.50
CA LYS A 44 -4.98 -7.19 4.07
C LYS A 44 -3.71 -6.99 3.24
N LEU A 45 -2.53 -7.37 3.75
CA LEU A 45 -1.24 -7.14 3.08
C LEU A 45 -1.23 -7.61 1.62
N CYS A 46 -1.73 -8.81 1.34
CA CYS A 46 -1.77 -9.33 -0.03
C CYS A 46 -2.61 -8.46 -0.99
N LEU A 47 -3.70 -7.85 -0.51
CA LEU A 47 -4.50 -6.92 -1.32
C LEU A 47 -3.75 -5.60 -1.52
N ILE A 48 -3.16 -5.09 -0.45
CA ILE A 48 -2.40 -3.83 -0.44
C ILE A 48 -1.18 -3.91 -1.37
N GLU A 49 -0.46 -5.02 -1.38
CA GLU A 49 0.64 -5.31 -2.29
C GLU A 49 0.20 -5.30 -3.76
N LYS A 50 -0.95 -5.92 -4.07
CA LYS A 50 -1.52 -5.90 -5.43
C LYS A 50 -1.88 -4.50 -5.89
N ILE A 51 -2.51 -3.71 -5.01
CA ILE A 51 -2.86 -2.31 -5.30
C ILE A 51 -1.58 -1.48 -5.50
N ALA A 52 -0.60 -1.61 -4.60
CA ALA A 52 0.68 -0.91 -4.68
C ALA A 52 1.41 -1.23 -5.99
N SER A 53 1.46 -2.52 -6.34
CA SER A 53 2.09 -2.97 -7.58
C SER A 53 1.42 -2.43 -8.82
N ARG A 54 0.08 -2.38 -8.86
CA ARG A 54 -0.65 -1.79 -9.98
C ARG A 54 -0.37 -0.29 -10.10
N LYS A 55 -0.39 0.43 -8.97
CA LYS A 55 -0.09 1.86 -8.95
C LYS A 55 1.32 2.17 -9.41
N LEU A 56 2.31 1.41 -8.95
CA LEU A 56 3.70 1.60 -9.36
C LEU A 56 3.89 1.32 -10.86
N ASP A 57 3.29 0.25 -11.38
CA ASP A 57 3.35 -0.10 -12.80
C ASP A 57 2.74 1.00 -13.69
N HIS A 58 1.68 1.67 -13.20
CA HIS A 58 1.04 2.81 -13.86
C HIS A 58 1.73 4.16 -13.60
N GLY A 59 2.79 4.21 -12.79
CA GLY A 59 3.44 5.47 -12.40
C GLY A 59 2.61 6.36 -11.47
N GLU A 60 1.59 5.81 -10.80
CA GLU A 60 0.73 6.49 -9.83
C GLU A 60 1.45 6.67 -8.48
N VAL A 61 2.50 7.48 -8.50
CA VAL A 61 3.32 7.85 -7.34
C VAL A 61 3.02 9.30 -6.98
N ALA A 62 2.88 9.60 -5.68
CA ALA A 62 2.65 10.96 -5.23
C ALA A 62 3.95 11.80 -5.30
N PHE A 63 3.81 13.11 -5.09
CA PHE A 63 4.92 14.07 -5.16
C PHE A 63 6.07 13.75 -4.19
N ASP A 64 5.78 13.11 -3.06
CA ASP A 64 6.76 12.67 -2.07
C ASP A 64 7.52 11.38 -2.46
N GLY A 65 7.28 10.86 -3.67
CA GLY A 65 7.89 9.63 -4.18
C GLY A 65 7.28 8.36 -3.58
N ARG A 66 6.14 8.47 -2.87
CA ARG A 66 5.48 7.34 -2.20
C ARG A 66 4.21 6.94 -2.93
N VAL A 67 3.84 5.67 -2.80
CA VAL A 67 2.55 5.18 -3.28
C VAL A 67 1.52 5.37 -2.18
N TRP A 68 0.43 6.06 -2.49
CA TRP A 68 -0.66 6.26 -1.54
C TRP A 68 -1.83 5.34 -1.85
N ILE A 69 -2.30 4.59 -0.86
CA ILE A 69 -3.46 3.72 -0.94
C ILE A 69 -4.54 4.27 -0.02
N THR A 70 -5.69 4.53 -0.62
CA THR A 70 -6.88 5.11 0.02
C THR A 70 -8.05 4.15 -0.10
N SER A 71 -9.16 4.43 0.58
CA SER A 71 -10.37 3.60 0.46
C SER A 71 -10.92 3.53 -0.97
N SER A 72 -10.61 4.51 -1.81
CA SER A 72 -11.03 4.56 -3.23
C SER A 72 -10.33 3.51 -4.08
N ASP A 73 -9.17 3.03 -3.65
CA ASP A 73 -8.38 2.01 -4.33
C ASP A 73 -8.83 0.59 -3.99
N LEU A 74 -9.65 0.44 -2.96
CA LEU A 74 -10.22 -0.85 -2.60
C LEU A 74 -11.30 -1.24 -3.61
N PRO A 75 -11.40 -2.54 -3.95
CA PRO A 75 -12.53 -3.03 -4.73
C PRO A 75 -13.82 -2.68 -3.98
N ARG A 76 -14.76 -2.04 -4.69
CA ARG A 76 -16.07 -1.76 -4.13
C ARG A 76 -16.73 -3.10 -3.78
N PRO A 77 -17.39 -3.24 -2.62
CA PRO A 77 -18.22 -4.41 -2.39
C PRO A 77 -19.25 -4.46 -3.53
N GLY A 78 -19.27 -5.58 -4.26
CA GLY A 78 -20.25 -5.80 -5.32
C GLY A 78 -21.66 -5.64 -4.74
N HIS A 79 -22.46 -4.81 -5.41
CA HIS A 79 -23.89 -4.69 -5.14
C HIS A 79 -24.62 -5.92 -5.69
#